data_AF-A0A5U8XKB1-F1
#
_entry.id   AF-A0A5U8XKB1-F1
#
_cell.length_a   1.000
_cell.length_b   1.000
_cell.length_c   1.000
_cell.angle_alpha   90.00
_cell.angle_beta   90.00
_cell.angle_gamma   90.00
#
_symmetry.space_group_name_H-M   'P 1'
#
loop_
_entity.id
_entity.type
_entity.pdbx_description
1 polymer ?
#
loop_
_entity_poly.entity_id
_entity_poly.type
_entity_poly.pdbx_seq_one_letter_code
_entity_poly.pdbx_strand_id
1 'polypeptide(L)'
;MDKLHYLIAACNSHAWKRLTWRMSIFNVCRFPENVEPKAYDLNFIDGIPHFWNVDEDSLGNWEAIAGTKKDEELFWPEEEIAIKAGDYPGLNKDLITSAGRYVANWIVVYFSVGTRLPYLEDGTSFLVYENELYSRCLEYGTDKPEDTEALRPSHVAAFIQGLSELSPMCKAIAPTGTLRSLETHPDLYKVRDALLEKHKDELDDPAVVVKIQKILDDMDTEWLQGDQSIEFYKSKKSRMRRRKLLIMHGIEAAFKEGGDYTLIPTSLIEGGDLTKLVEKFNGVREGSFSRGAETAKGGEQVRIIQMIFQNHRITSDDCGTKLTHLVFINEANVTRYIGMNMVETGKLVPLTKSMLSGMVGKAIRIRRPILCQRGHVDTCAGCSSVAKSKEERAIAADISGAMSNVMLNAMGAMHGRDTVVAEFKPRFHIT
;
A
#
# COMPACT_ATOMS: atom_id res chain seq x y z
N MET A 1 28.99 -20.75 13.34
CA MET A 1 27.88 -21.00 12.37
C MET A 1 27.96 -20.01 11.18
N ASP A 2 27.52 -20.35 9.96
CA ASP A 2 27.44 -19.36 8.87
C ASP A 2 26.18 -18.48 8.98
N LYS A 3 26.16 -17.37 8.23
CA LYS A 3 25.10 -16.35 8.28
C LYS A 3 23.70 -16.88 7.93
N LEU A 4 23.56 -17.71 6.90
CA LEU A 4 22.26 -18.25 6.47
C LEU A 4 21.73 -19.30 7.45
N HIS A 5 22.58 -20.24 7.86
CA HIS A 5 22.24 -21.25 8.87
C HIS A 5 21.86 -20.60 10.20
N TYR A 6 22.55 -19.51 10.58
CA TYR A 6 22.17 -18.71 11.75
C TYR A 6 20.75 -18.16 11.62
N LEU A 7 20.40 -17.53 10.50
CA LEU A 7 19.07 -16.95 10.31
C LEU A 7 17.97 -18.01 10.41
N ILE A 8 18.16 -19.16 9.76
CA ILE A 8 17.20 -20.27 9.78
C ILE A 8 17.08 -20.85 11.20
N ALA A 9 18.20 -21.12 11.88
CA ALA A 9 18.20 -21.68 13.23
C ALA A 9 17.56 -20.72 14.26
N ALA A 10 17.87 -19.42 14.18
CA ALA A 10 17.28 -18.39 15.02
C ALA A 10 15.77 -18.26 14.77
N CYS A 11 15.33 -18.36 13.52
CA CYS A 11 13.91 -18.32 13.20
C CYS A 11 13.15 -19.54 13.74
N ASN A 12 13.73 -20.73 13.57
CA ASN A 12 13.16 -21.99 14.08
C ASN A 12 13.12 -22.04 15.62
N SER A 13 14.06 -21.37 16.31
CA SER A 13 14.04 -21.20 17.78
C SER A 13 13.10 -20.10 18.26
N HIS A 14 12.32 -19.48 17.36
CA HIS A 14 11.41 -18.37 17.63
C HIS A 14 12.09 -17.07 18.12
N ALA A 15 13.36 -16.83 17.80
CA ALA A 15 14.04 -15.58 18.11
C ALA A 15 13.31 -14.37 17.49
N TRP A 16 12.69 -14.56 16.32
CA TRP A 16 11.84 -13.57 15.64
C TRP A 16 10.67 -13.05 16.48
N LYS A 17 10.31 -13.64 17.61
CA LYS A 17 9.29 -13.07 18.52
C LYS A 17 9.80 -11.86 19.30
N ARG A 18 11.12 -11.69 19.42
CA ARG A 18 11.76 -10.64 20.22
C ARG A 18 12.11 -9.45 19.33
N LEU A 19 11.60 -8.25 19.68
CA LEU A 19 11.90 -7.03 18.94
C LEU A 19 13.40 -6.70 18.94
N THR A 20 14.10 -6.97 20.04
CA THR A 20 15.56 -6.82 20.13
C THR A 20 16.27 -7.57 19.01
N TRP A 21 15.98 -8.87 18.88
CA TRP A 21 16.54 -9.70 17.81
C TRP A 21 16.18 -9.20 16.41
N ARG A 22 14.90 -8.85 16.18
CA ARG A 22 14.43 -8.30 14.88
C ARG A 22 15.18 -7.03 14.46
N MET A 23 15.53 -6.17 15.41
CA MET A 23 16.30 -4.97 15.13
C MET A 23 17.77 -5.29 14.89
N SER A 24 18.35 -6.20 15.68
CA SER A 24 19.76 -6.54 15.63
C SER A 24 20.21 -7.22 14.34
N ILE A 25 19.32 -7.93 13.64
CA ILE A 25 19.68 -8.59 12.36
C ILE A 25 19.94 -7.60 11.21
N PHE A 26 19.36 -6.40 11.28
CA PHE A 26 19.44 -5.37 10.22
C PHE A 26 20.17 -4.11 10.68
N ASN A 27 20.85 -4.13 11.83
CA ASN A 27 21.62 -2.99 12.33
C ASN A 27 22.89 -3.47 13.03
N VAL A 28 23.94 -2.65 12.97
CA VAL A 28 25.08 -2.78 13.87
C VAL A 28 24.62 -2.33 15.27
N CYS A 29 24.60 -3.25 16.23
CA CYS A 29 24.09 -2.99 17.57
C CYS A 29 24.94 -3.63 18.67
N ARG A 30 24.96 -3.00 19.85
CA ARG A 30 25.53 -3.60 21.07
C ARG A 30 24.40 -4.17 21.91
N PHE A 31 24.54 -5.41 22.35
CA PHE A 31 23.57 -6.02 23.24
C PHE A 31 23.59 -5.30 24.61
N PRO A 32 22.43 -5.04 25.24
CA PRO A 32 22.37 -4.33 26.51
C PRO A 32 23.09 -5.09 27.64
N GLU A 33 23.91 -4.39 28.42
CA GLU A 33 24.71 -5.00 29.51
C GLU A 33 23.85 -5.48 30.70
N ASN A 34 22.69 -4.86 30.91
CA ASN A 34 21.81 -5.13 32.05
C ASN A 34 20.74 -6.19 31.76
N VAL A 35 20.86 -6.93 30.65
CA VAL A 35 19.87 -7.91 30.22
C VAL A 35 20.57 -9.24 29.99
N GLU A 36 20.00 -10.32 30.51
CA GLU A 36 20.50 -11.67 30.22
C GLU A 36 20.18 -12.05 28.77
N PRO A 37 21.20 -12.39 27.96
CA PRO A 37 20.99 -12.80 26.58
C PRO A 37 20.27 -14.15 26.50
N LYS A 38 19.43 -14.30 25.47
CA LYS A 38 18.74 -15.55 25.15
C LYS A 38 19.36 -16.19 23.92
N ALA A 39 19.14 -17.50 23.76
CA ALA A 39 19.63 -18.23 22.59
C ALA A 39 19.34 -17.47 21.28
N TYR A 40 20.38 -17.33 20.45
CA TYR A 40 20.41 -16.61 19.18
C TYR A 40 20.29 -15.08 19.25
N ASP A 41 20.27 -14.45 20.43
CA ASP A 41 20.42 -12.99 20.50
C ASP A 41 21.76 -12.55 19.88
N LEU A 42 21.82 -11.31 19.37
CA LEU A 42 22.97 -10.79 18.62
C LEU A 42 23.70 -9.70 19.38
N ASN A 43 25.02 -9.71 19.26
CA ASN A 43 25.89 -8.65 19.76
C ASN A 43 27.05 -8.43 18.78
N PHE A 44 27.42 -7.17 18.54
CA PHE A 44 28.58 -6.84 17.72
C PHE A 44 29.78 -6.60 18.64
N ILE A 45 30.74 -7.53 18.63
CA ILE A 45 31.98 -7.46 19.41
C ILE A 45 33.10 -7.16 18.44
N ASP A 46 33.82 -6.07 18.68
CA ASP A 46 34.87 -5.54 17.79
C ASP A 46 34.39 -5.36 16.33
N GLY A 47 33.12 -4.99 16.15
CA GLY A 47 32.50 -4.78 14.84
C GLY A 47 32.08 -6.07 14.12
N ILE A 48 32.23 -7.24 14.74
CA ILE A 48 31.86 -8.54 14.15
C ILE A 48 30.59 -9.07 14.84
N PRO A 49 29.58 -9.54 14.10
CA PRO A 49 28.37 -10.11 14.68
C PRO A 49 28.66 -11.45 15.35
N HIS A 50 28.26 -11.54 16.61
CA HIS A 50 28.26 -12.75 17.43
C HIS A 50 26.84 -13.08 17.85
N PHE A 51 26.52 -14.37 17.95
CA PHE A 51 25.25 -14.82 18.52
C PHE A 51 25.46 -15.47 19.88
N TRP A 52 24.46 -15.39 20.74
CA TRP A 52 24.47 -16.10 22.01
C TRP A 52 24.14 -17.58 21.78
N ASN A 53 25.17 -18.41 21.84
CA ASN A 53 25.02 -19.86 21.77
C ASN A 53 24.69 -20.40 23.16
N VAL A 54 23.70 -21.28 23.25
CA VAL A 54 23.31 -21.96 24.49
C VAL A 54 23.25 -23.45 24.18
N ASP A 55 24.37 -24.13 24.39
CA ASP A 55 24.42 -25.59 24.36
C ASP A 55 23.85 -26.15 25.67
N GLU A 56 23.22 -27.34 25.61
CA GLU A 56 22.53 -28.00 26.75
C GLU A 56 23.40 -28.12 28.02
N ASP A 57 24.73 -28.10 27.88
CA ASP A 57 25.72 -28.26 28.95
C ASP A 57 26.53 -26.99 29.29
N SER A 58 26.22 -25.82 28.70
CA SER A 58 27.03 -24.60 28.83
C SER A 58 26.28 -23.42 29.48
N LEU A 59 27.02 -22.54 30.16
CA LEU A 59 26.50 -21.26 30.68
C LEU A 59 26.20 -20.21 29.57
N GLY A 60 26.30 -20.62 28.31
CA GLY A 60 26.17 -19.78 27.12
C GLY A 60 27.38 -18.89 26.85
N ASN A 61 27.68 -18.67 25.57
CA ASN A 61 28.78 -17.82 25.13
C ASN A 61 28.47 -17.11 23.81
N TRP A 62 29.15 -15.97 23.58
CA TRP A 62 29.10 -15.26 22.30
C TRP A 62 29.98 -15.97 21.28
N GLU A 63 29.38 -16.52 20.22
CA GLU A 63 30.08 -17.18 19.12
C GLU A 63 30.01 -16.32 17.85
N ALA A 64 31.13 -16.14 17.16
CA ALA A 64 31.21 -15.34 15.94
C ALA A 64 30.43 -16.01 14.79
N ILE A 65 29.71 -15.20 14.01
CA ILE A 65 29.04 -15.65 12.79
C ILE A 65 30.04 -15.57 11.62
N ALA A 66 30.24 -16.70 10.94
CA ALA A 66 31.14 -16.79 9.81
C ALA A 66 30.55 -16.14 8.53
N GLY A 67 31.42 -15.65 7.65
CA GLY A 67 31.02 -15.02 6.38
C GLY A 67 30.50 -13.59 6.53
N THR A 68 30.82 -12.92 7.64
CA THR A 68 30.43 -11.54 7.91
C THR A 68 31.58 -10.56 7.69
N LYS A 69 31.24 -9.30 7.46
CA LYS A 69 32.21 -8.21 7.34
C LYS A 69 32.17 -7.35 8.60
N LYS A 70 33.33 -6.81 8.94
CA LYS A 70 33.48 -5.93 10.09
C LYS A 70 32.74 -4.62 9.86
N ASP A 71 32.05 -4.13 10.89
CA ASP A 71 31.34 -2.84 10.92
C ASP A 71 30.18 -2.73 9.89
N GLU A 72 29.74 -3.86 9.33
CA GLU A 72 28.55 -3.96 8.47
C GLU A 72 27.42 -4.71 9.21
N GLU A 73 26.17 -4.45 8.85
CA GLU A 73 25.02 -5.15 9.44
C GLU A 73 25.07 -6.66 9.13
N LEU A 74 24.39 -7.46 9.96
CA LEU A 74 24.37 -8.90 9.71
C LEU A 74 23.68 -9.19 8.38
N PHE A 75 22.52 -8.61 8.07
CA PHE A 75 21.85 -8.70 6.78
C PHE A 75 21.41 -7.33 6.28
N TRP A 76 21.34 -7.16 4.95
CA TRP A 76 20.49 -6.13 4.35
C TRP A 76 19.09 -6.70 4.10
N PRO A 77 17.99 -5.93 4.31
CA PRO A 77 16.63 -6.44 4.12
C PRO A 77 16.37 -6.99 2.71
N GLU A 78 17.02 -6.39 1.69
CA GLU A 78 16.94 -6.75 0.28
C GLU A 78 17.96 -7.82 -0.13
N GLU A 79 18.86 -8.22 0.77
CA GLU A 79 19.87 -9.23 0.48
C GLU A 79 19.21 -10.56 0.09
N GLU A 80 19.54 -11.04 -1.11
CA GLU A 80 19.04 -12.31 -1.61
C GLU A 80 19.66 -13.48 -0.86
N ILE A 81 18.79 -14.36 -0.39
CA ILE A 81 19.13 -15.61 0.28
C ILE A 81 18.43 -16.76 -0.45
N ALA A 82 19.18 -17.84 -0.66
CA ALA A 82 18.65 -19.08 -1.22
C ALA A 82 18.20 -20.00 -0.08
N ILE A 83 16.88 -20.16 0.08
CA ILE A 83 16.29 -21.07 1.07
C ILE A 83 15.76 -22.33 0.40
N LYS A 84 15.86 -23.45 1.10
CA LYS A 84 15.42 -24.76 0.63
C LYS A 84 14.05 -25.13 1.15
N ALA A 85 13.41 -26.11 0.50
CA ALA A 85 12.22 -26.75 1.05
C ALA A 85 12.49 -27.23 2.48
N GLY A 86 11.62 -26.85 3.42
CA GLY A 86 11.75 -27.16 4.85
C GLY A 86 12.48 -26.11 5.70
N ASP A 87 13.20 -25.13 5.12
CA ASP A 87 13.84 -24.04 5.88
C ASP A 87 12.82 -23.03 6.46
N TYR A 88 11.57 -23.13 6.05
CA TYR A 88 10.41 -22.44 6.61
C TYR A 88 9.23 -23.41 6.70
N PRO A 89 8.46 -23.42 7.80
CA PRO A 89 7.30 -24.31 7.94
C PRO A 89 6.26 -24.09 6.84
N GLY A 90 5.98 -25.13 6.05
CA GLY A 90 5.04 -25.06 4.92
C GLY A 90 5.65 -24.59 3.59
N LEU A 91 6.98 -24.38 3.52
CA LEU A 91 7.69 -24.15 2.27
C LEU A 91 8.09 -25.49 1.62
N ASN A 92 7.50 -25.77 0.45
CA ASN A 92 7.63 -27.07 -0.23
C ASN A 92 8.60 -27.06 -1.42
N LYS A 93 9.26 -25.93 -1.70
CA LYS A 93 10.20 -25.79 -2.82
C LYS A 93 11.36 -24.88 -2.45
N ASP A 94 12.44 -25.03 -3.19
CA ASP A 94 13.58 -24.13 -3.13
C ASP A 94 13.23 -22.78 -3.78
N LEU A 95 13.75 -21.71 -3.19
CA LEU A 95 13.33 -20.34 -3.45
C LEU A 95 14.47 -19.36 -3.15
N ILE A 96 14.66 -18.37 -4.01
CA ILE A 96 15.45 -17.18 -3.71
C ILE A 96 14.51 -16.10 -3.19
N THR A 97 14.75 -15.63 -1.97
CA THR A 97 13.97 -14.59 -1.30
C THR A 97 14.91 -13.54 -0.69
N SER A 98 14.37 -12.46 -0.12
CA SER A 98 15.20 -11.52 0.63
C SER A 98 15.20 -11.84 2.13
N ALA A 99 16.27 -11.49 2.85
CA ALA A 99 16.36 -11.69 4.30
C ALA A 99 15.20 -10.99 5.05
N GLY A 100 14.85 -9.77 4.63
CA GLY A 100 13.70 -9.02 5.13
C GLY A 100 12.37 -9.74 4.92
N ARG A 101 12.13 -10.27 3.71
CA ARG A 101 10.90 -11.02 3.38
C ARG A 101 10.82 -12.33 4.15
N TYR A 102 11.94 -13.03 4.33
CA TYR A 102 11.99 -14.25 5.14
C TYR A 102 11.54 -14.00 6.58
N VAL A 103 12.12 -12.99 7.25
CA VAL A 103 11.74 -12.64 8.62
C VAL A 103 10.31 -12.11 8.70
N ALA A 104 9.88 -11.32 7.71
CA ALA A 104 8.51 -10.80 7.67
C ALA A 104 7.45 -11.91 7.51
N ASN A 105 7.75 -12.99 6.77
CA ASN A 105 6.86 -14.14 6.69
C ASN A 105 6.67 -14.82 8.05
N TRP A 106 7.72 -14.93 8.86
CA TRP A 106 7.60 -15.44 10.24
C TRP A 106 6.70 -14.55 11.12
N ILE A 107 6.88 -13.24 11.03
CA ILE A 107 6.16 -12.25 11.85
C ILE A 107 4.69 -12.11 11.43
N VAL A 108 4.41 -12.14 10.13
CA VAL A 108 3.06 -11.84 9.59
C VAL A 108 2.29 -13.11 9.29
N VAL A 109 2.88 -14.08 8.58
CA VAL A 109 2.18 -15.28 8.11
C VAL A 109 2.22 -16.36 9.18
N TYR A 110 3.42 -16.83 9.55
CA TYR A 110 3.54 -17.95 10.48
C TYR A 110 2.93 -17.65 11.86
N PHE A 111 3.20 -16.46 12.40
CA PHE A 111 2.62 -16.00 13.67
C PHE A 111 1.08 -16.02 13.67
N SER A 112 0.45 -15.63 12.56
CA SER A 112 -0.99 -15.40 12.52
C SER A 112 -1.80 -16.63 12.13
N VAL A 113 -1.33 -17.37 11.13
CA VAL A 113 -2.07 -18.46 10.49
C VAL A 113 -1.28 -19.77 10.44
N GLY A 114 -0.02 -19.78 10.88
CA GLY A 114 0.88 -20.93 10.75
C GLY A 114 1.11 -21.29 9.29
N THR A 115 0.78 -22.52 8.93
CA THR A 115 0.94 -23.08 7.57
C THR A 115 -0.33 -22.97 6.71
N ARG A 116 -1.39 -22.30 7.20
CA ARG A 116 -2.71 -22.22 6.49
C ARG A 116 -2.70 -21.28 5.29
N LEU A 117 -1.72 -20.38 5.22
CA LEU A 117 -1.42 -19.56 4.04
C LEU A 117 -0.02 -19.91 3.54
N PRO A 118 0.21 -19.83 2.21
CA PRO A 118 1.53 -20.08 1.65
C PRO A 118 2.52 -18.99 2.07
N TYR A 119 3.81 -19.31 2.00
CA TYR A 119 4.87 -18.31 2.09
C TYR A 119 4.66 -17.24 1.01
N LEU A 120 4.84 -15.97 1.37
CA LEU A 120 4.81 -14.88 0.41
C LEU A 120 6.13 -14.83 -0.34
N GLU A 121 6.18 -15.43 -1.53
CA GLU A 121 7.37 -15.50 -2.37
C GLU A 121 7.66 -14.16 -3.05
N ASP A 122 6.62 -13.56 -3.63
CA ASP A 122 6.67 -12.32 -4.38
C ASP A 122 5.46 -11.43 -4.05
N GLY A 123 5.64 -10.13 -4.18
CA GLY A 123 4.64 -9.13 -3.85
C GLY A 123 5.23 -7.96 -3.06
N THR A 124 4.56 -6.81 -3.19
CA THR A 124 4.92 -5.57 -2.49
C THR A 124 4.32 -5.49 -1.08
N SER A 125 3.34 -6.34 -0.76
CA SER A 125 2.61 -6.31 0.52
C SER A 125 1.93 -7.64 0.83
N PHE A 126 1.83 -7.97 2.12
CA PHE A 126 1.04 -9.12 2.61
C PHE A 126 -0.48 -8.94 2.40
N LEU A 127 -0.94 -7.74 2.01
CA LEU A 127 -2.35 -7.50 1.66
C LEU A 127 -2.84 -8.34 0.46
N VAL A 128 -1.96 -9.00 -0.29
CA VAL A 128 -2.35 -9.99 -1.30
C VAL A 128 -3.24 -11.10 -0.71
N TYR A 129 -3.08 -11.42 0.58
CA TYR A 129 -3.88 -12.41 1.29
C TYR A 129 -5.23 -11.89 1.78
N GLU A 130 -5.54 -10.60 1.67
CA GLU A 130 -6.77 -10.00 2.24
C GLU A 130 -8.04 -10.71 1.74
N ASN A 131 -8.15 -10.92 0.43
CA ASN A 131 -9.30 -11.60 -0.18
C ASN A 131 -9.39 -13.08 0.22
N GLU A 132 -8.25 -13.74 0.39
CA GLU A 132 -8.19 -15.15 0.78
C GLU A 132 -8.56 -15.32 2.25
N LEU A 133 -7.98 -14.49 3.13
CA LEU A 133 -8.33 -14.42 4.55
C LEU A 133 -9.82 -14.16 4.71
N TYR A 134 -10.37 -13.15 4.03
CA TYR A 134 -11.78 -12.81 4.13
C TYR A 134 -12.71 -13.93 3.62
N SER A 135 -12.36 -14.57 2.50
CA SER A 135 -13.23 -15.58 1.89
C SER A 135 -13.20 -16.93 2.62
N ARG A 136 -12.08 -17.29 3.26
CA ARG A 136 -11.90 -18.54 4.02
C ARG A 136 -12.19 -18.40 5.52
N CYS A 137 -12.24 -17.17 6.05
CA CYS A 137 -12.53 -16.96 7.47
C CYS A 137 -13.98 -17.32 7.79
N LEU A 138 -14.16 -18.08 8.86
CA LEU A 138 -15.47 -18.35 9.44
C LEU A 138 -16.08 -17.07 10.03
N GLU A 139 -17.40 -17.02 10.09
CA GLU A 139 -18.14 -15.87 10.62
C GLU A 139 -17.91 -15.75 12.13
N TYR A 140 -18.03 -16.85 12.86
CA TYR A 140 -17.75 -16.91 14.29
C TYR A 140 -16.57 -17.82 14.59
N GLY A 141 -15.77 -17.45 15.60
CA GLY A 141 -14.62 -18.25 16.04
C GLY A 141 -15.00 -19.65 16.56
N THR A 142 -16.27 -19.84 16.94
CA THR A 142 -16.83 -21.11 17.44
C THR A 142 -17.40 -22.00 16.35
N ASP A 143 -17.50 -21.51 15.11
CA ASP A 143 -18.01 -22.30 14.00
C ASP A 143 -17.03 -23.43 13.67
N LYS A 144 -17.54 -24.63 13.35
CA LYS A 144 -16.76 -25.82 12.97
C LYS A 144 -15.54 -26.04 13.88
N PRO A 145 -15.74 -26.30 15.18
CA PRO A 145 -14.65 -26.44 16.15
C PRO A 145 -13.67 -27.57 15.81
N GLU A 146 -14.13 -28.60 15.11
CA GLU A 146 -13.35 -29.74 14.64
C GLU A 146 -12.40 -29.42 13.47
N ASP A 147 -12.67 -28.35 12.71
CA ASP A 147 -11.83 -27.96 11.58
C ASP A 147 -10.63 -27.13 12.06
N THR A 148 -9.49 -27.80 12.19
CA THR A 148 -8.23 -27.18 12.61
C THR A 148 -7.62 -26.32 11.50
N GLU A 149 -7.98 -26.53 10.24
CA GLU A 149 -7.43 -25.78 9.10
C GLU A 149 -8.25 -24.53 8.76
N ALA A 150 -9.45 -24.41 9.32
CA ALA A 150 -10.29 -23.23 9.16
C ALA A 150 -9.60 -21.95 9.66
N LEU A 151 -9.75 -20.88 8.87
CA LEU A 151 -9.39 -19.54 9.30
C LEU A 151 -10.48 -18.99 10.21
N ARG A 152 -10.08 -18.32 11.29
CA ARG A 152 -10.96 -17.82 12.35
C ARG A 152 -10.69 -16.33 12.53
N PRO A 153 -11.64 -15.57 13.10
CA PRO A 153 -11.45 -14.14 13.35
C PRO A 153 -10.19 -13.81 14.17
N SER A 154 -9.79 -14.69 15.10
CA SER A 154 -8.55 -14.54 15.86
C SER A 154 -7.29 -14.58 15.00
N HIS A 155 -7.27 -15.41 13.95
CA HIS A 155 -6.16 -15.47 12.99
C HIS A 155 -6.06 -14.16 12.19
N VAL A 156 -7.19 -13.57 11.79
CA VAL A 156 -7.22 -12.27 11.11
C VAL A 156 -6.72 -11.16 12.04
N ALA A 157 -7.15 -11.15 13.31
CA ALA A 157 -6.63 -10.22 14.31
C ALA A 157 -5.12 -10.36 14.51
N ALA A 158 -4.61 -11.60 14.60
CA ALA A 158 -3.18 -11.88 14.71
C ALA A 158 -2.40 -11.46 13.45
N PHE A 159 -3.00 -11.57 12.26
CA PHE A 159 -2.40 -11.09 11.00
C PHE A 159 -2.25 -9.57 11.00
N ILE A 160 -3.30 -8.84 11.42
CA ILE A 160 -3.25 -7.37 11.58
C ILE A 160 -2.21 -6.97 12.65
N GLN A 161 -2.12 -7.72 13.74
CA GLN A 161 -1.07 -7.51 14.75
C GLN A 161 0.32 -7.73 14.13
N GLY A 162 0.54 -8.82 13.41
CA GLY A 162 1.81 -9.10 12.73
C GLY A 162 2.23 -8.00 11.77
N LEU A 163 1.28 -7.42 11.03
CA LEU A 163 1.55 -6.21 10.21
C LEU A 163 1.98 -5.02 11.06
N SER A 164 1.30 -4.79 12.18
CA SER A 164 1.60 -3.68 13.10
C SER A 164 2.99 -3.83 13.73
N GLU A 165 3.41 -5.06 14.03
CA GLU A 165 4.72 -5.43 14.55
C GLU A 165 5.90 -5.11 13.62
N LEU A 166 5.65 -4.88 12.32
CA LEU A 166 6.67 -4.40 11.39
C LEU A 166 6.96 -2.89 11.56
N SER A 167 6.02 -2.12 12.11
CA SER A 167 6.15 -0.65 12.21
C SER A 167 7.37 -0.19 13.02
N PRO A 168 7.70 -0.79 14.18
CA PRO A 168 8.93 -0.44 14.91
C PRO A 168 10.21 -0.72 14.12
N MET A 169 10.17 -1.67 13.19
CA MET A 169 11.33 -2.06 12.37
C MET A 169 11.59 -1.09 11.22
N CYS A 170 10.68 -0.17 10.89
CA CYS A 170 10.85 0.74 9.74
C CYS A 170 12.18 1.51 9.74
N LYS A 171 12.71 1.85 10.92
CA LYS A 171 14.02 2.53 11.04
C LYS A 171 15.19 1.66 10.58
N ALA A 172 15.08 0.35 10.76
CA ALA A 172 16.08 -0.64 10.42
C ALA A 172 16.00 -1.09 8.96
N ILE A 173 14.77 -1.25 8.45
CA ILE A 173 14.55 -1.91 7.16
C ILE A 173 14.27 -0.94 6.00
N ALA A 174 13.96 0.32 6.29
CA ALA A 174 13.70 1.34 5.28
C ALA A 174 14.27 2.70 5.74
N PRO A 175 15.60 2.80 5.89
CA PRO A 175 16.24 4.03 6.34
C PRO A 175 15.94 5.17 5.36
N THR A 176 15.67 6.36 5.90
CA THR A 176 15.30 7.53 5.09
C THR A 176 16.47 8.46 4.79
N GLY A 177 17.56 8.30 5.54
CA GLY A 177 18.72 9.19 5.54
C GLY A 177 20.02 8.41 5.47
N THR A 178 20.46 8.10 4.25
CA THR A 178 21.83 7.75 3.90
C THR A 178 22.55 8.99 3.34
N LEU A 179 23.89 8.97 3.30
CA LEU A 179 24.66 10.04 2.64
C LEU A 179 24.18 10.28 1.20
N ARG A 180 23.95 9.19 0.46
CA ARG A 180 23.46 9.24 -0.92
C ARG A 180 22.06 9.86 -1.04
N SER A 181 21.20 9.58 -0.07
CA SER A 181 19.84 10.15 -0.01
C SER A 181 19.81 11.62 0.46
N LEU A 182 20.85 12.11 1.11
CA LEU A 182 20.92 13.53 1.50
C LEU A 182 21.48 14.41 0.37
N GLU A 183 22.05 13.77 -0.65
CA GLU A 183 22.60 14.40 -1.85
C GLU A 183 21.78 14.02 -3.09
N THR A 184 22.18 14.52 -4.25
CA THR A 184 21.61 14.17 -5.56
C THR A 184 22.74 13.85 -6.53
N HIS A 185 22.42 13.33 -7.71
CA HIS A 185 23.43 13.02 -8.71
C HIS A 185 24.28 14.27 -9.03
N PRO A 186 25.63 14.19 -9.07
CA PRO A 186 26.51 15.36 -9.22
C PRO A 186 26.20 16.25 -10.44
N ASP A 187 25.78 15.64 -11.55
CA ASP A 187 25.42 16.35 -12.78
C ASP A 187 23.95 16.78 -12.87
N LEU A 188 23.11 16.50 -11.86
CA LEU A 188 21.67 16.71 -11.95
C LEU A 188 21.30 18.16 -12.25
N TYR A 189 21.93 19.13 -11.58
CA TYR A 189 21.66 20.55 -11.82
C TYR A 189 22.07 20.98 -13.24
N LYS A 190 23.19 20.47 -13.76
CA LYS A 190 23.62 20.76 -15.14
C LYS A 190 22.62 20.23 -16.16
N VAL A 191 22.13 19.01 -15.96
CA VAL A 191 21.13 18.39 -16.84
C VAL A 191 19.81 19.14 -16.78
N ARG A 192 19.34 19.49 -15.57
CA ARG A 192 18.13 20.29 -15.37
C ARG A 192 18.21 21.62 -16.12
N ASP A 193 19.27 22.39 -15.88
CA ASP A 193 19.40 23.74 -16.44
C ASP A 193 19.53 23.68 -17.98
N ALA A 194 20.24 22.68 -18.52
CA ALA A 194 20.31 22.44 -19.96
C ALA A 194 18.96 22.06 -20.58
N LEU A 195 18.15 21.25 -19.88
CA LEU A 195 16.81 20.87 -20.34
C LEU A 195 15.85 22.06 -20.32
N LEU A 196 15.92 22.90 -19.28
CA LEU A 196 15.11 24.12 -19.18
C LEU A 196 15.46 25.13 -20.26
N GLU A 197 16.76 25.34 -20.55
CA GLU A 197 17.18 26.24 -21.63
C GLU A 197 16.78 25.69 -23.02
N LYS A 198 16.93 24.38 -23.23
CA LYS A 198 16.55 23.73 -24.49
C LYS A 198 15.06 23.89 -24.81
N HIS A 199 14.21 23.87 -23.78
CA HIS A 199 12.75 23.93 -23.92
C HIS A 199 12.15 25.28 -23.51
N LYS A 200 12.95 26.35 -23.38
CA LYS A 200 12.50 27.64 -22.83
C LYS A 200 11.24 28.22 -23.48
N ASP A 201 11.08 28.01 -24.79
CA ASP A 201 9.96 28.52 -25.58
C ASP A 201 8.71 27.60 -25.50
N GLU A 202 8.84 26.45 -24.84
CA GLU A 202 7.79 25.43 -24.67
C GLU A 202 7.42 25.21 -23.19
N LEU A 203 7.98 26.00 -22.25
CA LEU A 203 7.77 25.81 -20.81
C LEU A 203 6.36 26.19 -20.32
N ASP A 204 5.54 26.79 -21.18
CA ASP A 204 4.11 27.04 -20.95
C ASP A 204 3.24 25.80 -21.25
N ASP A 205 3.80 24.75 -21.88
CA ASP A 205 3.15 23.44 -21.99
C ASP A 205 3.48 22.57 -20.76
N PRO A 206 2.48 22.23 -19.91
CA PRO A 206 2.72 21.41 -18.73
C PRO A 206 3.22 20.01 -19.08
N ALA A 207 2.92 19.50 -20.28
CA ALA A 207 3.42 18.20 -20.73
C ALA A 207 4.94 18.22 -20.96
N VAL A 208 5.51 19.34 -21.39
CA VAL A 208 6.96 19.50 -21.56
C VAL A 208 7.64 19.54 -20.20
N VAL A 209 7.11 20.30 -19.25
CA VAL A 209 7.65 20.35 -17.88
C VAL A 209 7.58 18.98 -17.19
N VAL A 210 6.49 18.23 -17.36
CA VAL A 210 6.36 16.86 -16.82
C VAL A 210 7.37 15.90 -17.46
N LYS A 211 7.67 16.04 -18.75
CA LYS A 211 8.74 15.25 -19.41
C LYS A 211 10.11 15.56 -18.81
N ILE A 212 10.43 16.84 -18.57
CA ILE A 212 11.69 17.24 -17.92
C ILE A 212 11.77 16.64 -16.52
N GLN A 213 10.72 16.77 -15.70
CA GLN A 213 10.68 16.18 -14.36
C GLN A 213 10.89 14.66 -14.38
N LYS A 214 10.31 13.96 -15.37
CA LYS A 214 10.50 12.52 -15.52
C LYS A 214 11.97 12.14 -15.75
N ILE A 215 12.67 12.85 -16.65
CA ILE A 215 14.10 12.60 -16.90
C ILE A 215 14.92 12.77 -15.61
N LEU A 216 14.62 13.82 -14.83
CA LEU A 216 15.31 14.08 -13.56
C LEU A 216 14.96 13.05 -12.47
N ASP A 217 13.69 12.62 -12.39
CA ASP A 217 13.24 11.56 -11.47
C ASP A 217 13.90 10.20 -11.81
N ASP A 218 14.06 9.89 -13.10
CA ASP A 218 14.70 8.65 -13.55
C ASP A 218 16.21 8.67 -13.19
N MET A 219 16.89 9.81 -13.39
CA MET A 219 18.29 10.02 -13.00
C MET A 219 18.50 9.92 -11.47
N ASP A 220 17.59 10.47 -10.68
CA ASP A 220 17.64 10.36 -9.21
C ASP A 220 17.29 8.94 -8.73
N THR A 221 16.40 8.23 -9.44
CA THR A 221 16.12 6.82 -9.16
C THR A 221 17.35 5.96 -9.41
N GLU A 222 18.07 6.19 -10.51
CA GLU A 222 19.36 5.54 -10.80
C GLU A 222 20.42 5.88 -9.75
N TRP A 223 20.51 7.15 -9.34
CA TRP A 223 21.40 7.58 -8.26
C TRP A 223 21.16 6.81 -6.95
N LEU A 224 19.91 6.51 -6.61
CA LEU A 224 19.59 5.76 -5.39
C LEU A 224 19.71 4.23 -5.56
N GLN A 225 20.00 3.71 -6.77
CA GLN A 225 20.15 2.26 -6.95
C GLN A 225 21.31 1.72 -6.12
N GLY A 226 21.01 0.63 -5.39
CA GLY A 226 21.96 -0.01 -4.47
C GLY A 226 22.14 0.70 -3.13
N ASP A 227 21.40 1.78 -2.85
CA ASP A 227 21.39 2.44 -1.54
C ASP A 227 20.23 1.93 -0.67
N GLN A 228 20.46 1.80 0.64
CA GLN A 228 19.45 1.30 1.59
C GLN A 228 18.16 2.15 1.61
N SER A 229 18.21 3.43 1.20
CA SER A 229 17.05 4.31 1.18
C SER A 229 16.12 4.10 -0.01
N ILE A 230 16.51 3.32 -1.02
CA ILE A 230 15.74 3.19 -2.27
C ILE A 230 14.30 2.77 -2.02
N GLU A 231 14.04 1.82 -1.12
CA GLU A 231 12.69 1.35 -0.82
C GLU A 231 11.78 2.49 -0.32
N PHE A 232 12.30 3.37 0.53
CA PHE A 232 11.56 4.53 1.01
C PHE A 232 11.20 5.49 -0.13
N TYR A 233 12.13 5.68 -1.07
CA TYR A 233 11.95 6.51 -2.25
C TYR A 233 11.28 5.79 -3.44
N LYS A 234 10.87 4.52 -3.35
CA LYS A 234 10.01 3.90 -4.39
C LYS A 234 8.62 4.53 -4.44
N SER A 235 8.12 4.98 -3.29
CA SER A 235 6.83 5.65 -3.16
C SER A 235 6.76 6.92 -4.01
N LYS A 236 5.69 7.06 -4.83
CA LYS A 236 5.44 8.27 -5.64
C LYS A 236 5.43 9.55 -4.78
N LYS A 237 4.86 9.47 -3.57
CA LYS A 237 4.79 10.62 -2.64
C LYS A 237 6.18 11.02 -2.13
N SER A 238 7.03 10.03 -1.82
CA SER A 238 8.38 10.27 -1.35
C SER A 238 9.24 10.90 -2.45
N ARG A 239 9.16 10.38 -3.68
CA ARG A 239 9.84 10.95 -4.86
C ARG A 239 9.43 12.37 -5.16
N MET A 240 8.12 12.66 -5.15
CA MET A 240 7.64 14.02 -5.35
C MET A 240 8.23 15.00 -4.33
N ARG A 241 8.26 14.61 -3.04
CA ARG A 241 8.85 15.45 -1.97
C ARG A 241 10.34 15.65 -2.15
N ARG A 242 11.06 14.56 -2.47
CA ARG A 242 12.50 14.58 -2.74
C ARG A 242 12.84 15.46 -3.95
N ARG A 243 12.08 15.33 -5.04
CA ARG A 243 12.21 16.18 -6.23
C ARG A 243 12.07 17.65 -5.86
N LYS A 244 11.01 18.03 -5.13
CA LYS A 244 10.83 19.41 -4.66
C LYS A 244 11.98 19.89 -3.76
N LEU A 245 12.50 19.02 -2.90
CA LEU A 245 13.55 19.35 -1.95
C LEU A 245 14.93 19.56 -2.62
N LEU A 246 15.35 18.63 -3.49
CA LEU A 246 16.72 18.51 -3.98
C LEU A 246 16.91 18.72 -5.49
N ILE A 247 15.86 18.64 -6.30
CA ILE A 247 15.97 18.59 -7.77
C ILE A 247 15.36 19.86 -8.40
N MET A 248 14.04 20.01 -8.25
CA MET A 248 13.23 21.04 -8.89
C MET A 248 11.85 21.10 -8.22
N HIS A 249 11.35 22.29 -7.89
CA HIS A 249 10.01 22.42 -7.32
C HIS A 249 8.90 22.10 -8.35
N GLY A 250 9.06 22.56 -9.59
CA GLY A 250 8.19 22.19 -10.70
C GLY A 250 7.01 23.14 -10.90
N ILE A 251 5.89 22.56 -11.34
CA ILE A 251 4.62 23.25 -11.60
C ILE A 251 3.96 23.58 -10.26
N GLU A 252 3.55 24.83 -10.09
CA GLU A 252 2.68 25.29 -9.02
C GLU A 252 1.40 25.92 -9.61
N ALA A 253 0.25 25.34 -9.29
CA ALA A 253 -1.05 25.72 -9.84
C ALA A 253 -2.03 26.24 -8.77
N ALA A 254 -1.59 26.39 -7.52
CA ALA A 254 -2.44 26.84 -6.43
C ALA A 254 -3.00 28.24 -6.68
N PHE A 255 -4.31 28.39 -6.45
CA PHE A 255 -5.10 29.59 -6.72
C PHE A 255 -5.11 30.05 -8.19
N LYS A 256 -4.83 29.15 -9.14
CA LYS A 256 -4.92 29.42 -10.58
C LYS A 256 -6.07 28.65 -11.22
N GLU A 257 -6.69 29.24 -12.24
CA GLU A 257 -7.80 28.65 -13.00
C GLU A 257 -7.35 28.23 -14.41
N GLY A 258 -8.14 27.37 -15.06
CA GLY A 258 -8.00 27.12 -16.50
C GLY A 258 -6.71 26.46 -16.97
N GLY A 259 -5.95 25.81 -16.07
CA GLY A 259 -4.68 25.17 -16.40
C GLY A 259 -3.46 26.08 -16.36
N ASP A 260 -3.62 27.33 -15.92
CA ASP A 260 -2.50 28.23 -15.64
C ASP A 260 -1.64 27.69 -14.49
N TYR A 261 -0.32 27.87 -14.58
CA TYR A 261 0.64 27.48 -13.56
C TYR A 261 1.84 28.42 -13.51
N THR A 262 2.58 28.38 -12.41
CA THR A 262 3.88 29.03 -12.30
C THR A 262 4.95 27.95 -12.27
N LEU A 263 5.91 28.01 -13.19
CA LEU A 263 7.08 27.16 -13.15
C LEU A 263 8.08 27.67 -12.11
N ILE A 264 8.51 26.80 -11.22
CA ILE A 264 9.56 27.06 -10.23
C ILE A 264 10.72 26.10 -10.53
N PRO A 265 11.77 26.56 -11.23
CA PRO A 265 12.84 25.69 -11.73
C PRO A 265 13.82 25.22 -10.65
N THR A 266 13.97 25.99 -9.57
CA THR A 266 14.89 25.68 -8.48
C THR A 266 14.27 24.70 -7.47
N SER A 267 15.11 23.90 -6.83
CA SER A 267 14.77 23.12 -5.64
C SER A 267 14.58 24.01 -4.40
N LEU A 268 14.10 23.42 -3.30
CA LEU A 268 14.01 24.12 -2.01
C LEU A 268 15.38 24.31 -1.35
N ILE A 269 16.33 23.37 -1.51
CA ILE A 269 17.66 23.46 -0.89
C ILE A 269 18.53 24.55 -1.51
N GLU A 270 18.33 24.85 -2.81
CA GLU A 270 19.04 25.94 -3.49
C GLU A 270 18.67 27.33 -2.92
N GLY A 271 17.55 27.46 -2.19
CA GLY A 271 17.14 28.70 -1.52
C GLY A 271 16.92 29.92 -2.44
N GLY A 272 17.12 29.76 -3.76
CA GLY A 272 17.66 30.83 -4.60
C GLY A 272 16.66 31.85 -5.13
N ASP A 273 15.36 31.53 -5.16
CA ASP A 273 14.38 32.43 -5.75
C ASP A 273 13.31 32.89 -4.75
N LEU A 274 13.58 34.04 -4.13
CA LEU A 274 12.65 34.76 -3.26
C LEU A 274 11.53 35.45 -4.05
N THR A 275 11.68 35.66 -5.36
CA THR A 275 10.62 36.26 -6.18
C THR A 275 9.43 35.31 -6.33
N LYS A 276 9.70 33.99 -6.28
CA LYS A 276 8.70 32.93 -6.34
C LYS A 276 8.25 32.42 -4.97
N LEU A 277 8.58 33.14 -3.89
CA LEU A 277 8.29 32.71 -2.52
C LEU A 277 6.79 32.58 -2.26
N VAL A 278 5.99 33.52 -2.78
CA VAL A 278 4.53 33.51 -2.60
C VAL A 278 3.93 32.28 -3.27
N GLU A 279 4.33 32.00 -4.51
CA GLU A 279 3.89 30.85 -5.28
C GLU A 279 4.29 29.55 -4.58
N LYS A 280 5.53 29.42 -4.10
CA LYS A 280 5.99 28.26 -3.32
C LYS A 280 5.11 27.96 -2.10
N PHE A 281 4.57 28.98 -1.44
CA PHE A 281 3.71 28.81 -0.27
C PHE A 281 2.21 28.73 -0.58
N ASN A 282 1.79 29.12 -1.79
CA ASN A 282 0.38 29.07 -2.18
C ASN A 282 -0.18 27.65 -2.15
N GLY A 283 0.59 26.64 -2.57
CA GLY A 283 0.16 25.23 -2.49
C GLY A 283 -0.16 24.78 -1.06
N VAL A 284 0.61 25.23 -0.06
CA VAL A 284 0.36 24.90 1.35
C VAL A 284 -0.90 25.63 1.86
N ARG A 285 -1.09 26.90 1.49
CA ARG A 285 -2.26 27.69 1.88
C ARG A 285 -3.54 27.14 1.26
N GLU A 286 -3.53 26.83 -0.03
CA GLU A 286 -4.66 26.22 -0.73
C GLU A 286 -4.97 24.84 -0.13
N GLY A 287 -3.96 24.00 0.10
CA GLY A 287 -4.13 22.71 0.75
C GLY A 287 -4.74 22.82 2.15
N SER A 288 -4.31 23.81 2.95
CA SER A 288 -4.86 24.07 4.28
C SER A 288 -6.31 24.58 4.22
N PHE A 289 -6.60 25.52 3.31
CA PHE A 289 -7.96 26.03 3.08
C PHE A 289 -8.89 24.92 2.62
N SER A 290 -8.48 24.14 1.61
CA SER A 290 -9.24 23.00 1.07
C SER A 290 -9.56 21.98 2.17
N ARG A 291 -8.58 21.65 3.03
CA ARG A 291 -8.83 20.77 4.18
C ARG A 291 -9.88 21.33 5.14
N GLY A 292 -9.92 22.64 5.39
CA GLY A 292 -10.94 23.24 6.25
C GLY A 292 -12.32 23.31 5.58
N ALA A 293 -12.39 23.98 4.44
CA ALA A 293 -13.64 24.30 3.74
C ALA A 293 -14.30 23.06 3.12
N GLU A 294 -13.53 22.19 2.45
CA GLU A 294 -14.09 21.01 1.78
C GLU A 294 -14.47 19.90 2.77
N THR A 295 -13.84 19.84 3.95
CA THR A 295 -14.28 18.93 5.02
C THR A 295 -15.67 19.32 5.54
N ALA A 296 -15.94 20.62 5.70
CA ALA A 296 -17.27 21.09 6.10
C ALA A 296 -18.35 20.72 5.06
N LYS A 297 -18.06 20.95 3.77
CA LYS A 297 -18.96 20.58 2.67
C LYS A 297 -19.16 19.06 2.59
N GLY A 298 -18.08 18.28 2.69
CA GLY A 298 -18.13 16.82 2.67
C GLY A 298 -18.96 16.25 3.82
N GLY A 299 -18.76 16.78 5.04
CA GLY A 299 -19.55 16.40 6.21
C GLY A 299 -21.03 16.75 6.08
N GLU A 300 -21.36 17.92 5.51
CA GLU A 300 -22.75 18.28 5.20
C GLU A 300 -23.38 17.34 4.17
N GLN A 301 -22.67 17.01 3.08
CA GLN A 301 -23.14 16.08 2.06
C GLN A 301 -23.38 14.68 2.63
N VAL A 302 -22.47 14.18 3.46
CA VAL A 302 -22.63 12.91 4.18
C VAL A 302 -23.90 12.93 5.03
N ARG A 303 -24.14 14.01 5.79
CA ARG A 303 -25.35 14.17 6.60
C ARG A 303 -26.62 14.18 5.75
N ILE A 304 -26.64 14.96 4.66
CA ILE A 304 -27.81 15.05 3.77
C ILE A 304 -28.12 13.68 3.15
N ILE A 305 -27.11 12.97 2.65
CA ILE A 305 -27.29 11.62 2.09
C ILE A 305 -27.79 10.64 3.14
N GLN A 306 -27.24 10.68 4.35
CA GLN A 306 -27.74 9.83 5.43
C GLN A 306 -29.21 10.12 5.74
N MET A 307 -29.62 11.39 5.79
CA MET A 307 -31.03 11.77 5.99
C MET A 307 -31.94 11.27 4.87
N ILE A 308 -31.50 11.33 3.60
CA ILE A 308 -32.26 10.84 2.44
C ILE A 308 -32.46 9.32 2.51
N PHE A 309 -31.40 8.56 2.82
CA PHE A 309 -31.42 7.10 2.80
C PHE A 309 -31.72 6.45 4.15
N GLN A 310 -31.96 7.22 5.22
CA GLN A 310 -32.15 6.69 6.58
C GLN A 310 -33.28 5.67 6.68
N ASN A 311 -34.35 5.88 5.90
CA ASN A 311 -35.52 4.99 5.87
C ASN A 311 -35.49 3.98 4.73
N HIS A 312 -34.46 4.01 3.87
CA HIS A 312 -34.32 3.10 2.74
C HIS A 312 -33.93 1.72 3.23
N ARG A 313 -34.62 0.69 2.73
CA ARG A 313 -34.27 -0.71 2.99
C ARG A 313 -33.97 -1.47 1.71
N ILE A 314 -33.08 -2.45 1.82
CA ILE A 314 -32.91 -3.49 0.80
C ILE A 314 -33.57 -4.76 1.33
N THR A 315 -34.77 -5.07 0.84
CA THR A 315 -35.49 -6.27 1.23
C THR A 315 -34.90 -7.51 0.55
N SER A 316 -34.99 -8.66 1.20
CA SER A 316 -34.37 -9.92 0.76
C SER A 316 -34.99 -10.57 -0.48
N ASP A 317 -36.15 -10.09 -0.93
CA ASP A 317 -36.93 -10.67 -2.02
C ASP A 317 -36.68 -9.99 -3.38
N ASP A 318 -37.45 -10.38 -4.41
CA ASP A 318 -37.36 -9.83 -5.77
C ASP A 318 -38.69 -9.17 -6.19
N CYS A 319 -38.63 -7.93 -6.67
CA CYS A 319 -39.78 -7.21 -7.21
C CYS A 319 -40.25 -7.74 -8.58
N GLY A 320 -39.47 -8.61 -9.24
CA GLY A 320 -39.85 -9.24 -10.50
C GLY A 320 -39.82 -8.31 -11.72
N THR A 321 -39.24 -7.11 -11.61
CA THR A 321 -39.20 -6.12 -12.70
C THR A 321 -38.59 -6.69 -13.99
N LYS A 322 -39.23 -6.46 -15.13
CA LYS A 322 -38.67 -6.83 -16.44
C LYS A 322 -37.76 -5.76 -17.02
N LEU A 323 -37.68 -4.60 -16.37
CA LEU A 323 -36.83 -3.50 -16.78
C LEU A 323 -35.36 -3.89 -16.56
N THR A 324 -34.54 -3.68 -17.59
CA THR A 324 -33.11 -3.93 -17.55
C THR A 324 -32.36 -2.74 -18.12
N HIS A 325 -31.16 -2.51 -17.61
CA HIS A 325 -30.23 -1.52 -18.13
C HIS A 325 -29.17 -2.25 -18.96
N LEU A 326 -29.01 -1.85 -20.21
CA LEU A 326 -27.94 -2.37 -21.08
C LEU A 326 -26.64 -1.63 -20.73
N VAL A 327 -25.63 -2.37 -20.29
CA VAL A 327 -24.33 -1.84 -19.89
C VAL A 327 -23.23 -2.48 -20.73
N PHE A 328 -22.36 -1.66 -21.29
CA PHE A 328 -21.13 -2.13 -21.94
C PHE A 328 -20.01 -2.28 -20.91
N ILE A 329 -19.48 -3.49 -20.75
CA ILE A 329 -18.41 -3.76 -19.78
C ILE A 329 -17.06 -3.43 -20.42
N ASN A 330 -16.30 -2.56 -19.76
CA ASN A 330 -14.95 -2.16 -20.13
C ASN A 330 -14.02 -2.26 -18.90
N GLU A 331 -12.72 -2.09 -19.13
CA GLU A 331 -11.70 -2.19 -18.07
C GLU A 331 -11.92 -1.17 -16.93
N ALA A 332 -12.55 -0.02 -17.22
CA ALA A 332 -12.78 1.04 -16.24
C ALA A 332 -14.02 0.83 -15.36
N ASN A 333 -15.00 0.04 -15.82
CA ASN A 333 -16.28 -0.17 -15.11
C ASN A 333 -16.50 -1.61 -14.64
N VAL A 334 -15.65 -2.56 -15.02
CA VAL A 334 -15.79 -3.99 -14.69
C VAL A 334 -15.96 -4.24 -13.19
N THR A 335 -15.32 -3.45 -12.33
CA THR A 335 -15.43 -3.59 -10.87
C THR A 335 -16.70 -3.00 -10.28
N ARG A 336 -17.37 -2.07 -10.97
CA ARG A 336 -18.55 -1.34 -10.46
C ARG A 336 -19.80 -2.22 -10.34
N TYR A 337 -19.86 -3.31 -11.09
CA TYR A 337 -21.04 -4.18 -11.20
C TYR A 337 -20.91 -5.48 -10.40
N ILE A 338 -19.81 -5.66 -9.65
CA ILE A 338 -19.61 -6.84 -8.80
C ILE A 338 -20.74 -6.90 -7.76
N GLY A 339 -21.38 -8.06 -7.65
CA GLY A 339 -22.49 -8.30 -6.71
C GLY A 339 -23.86 -7.81 -7.19
N MET A 340 -23.96 -7.16 -8.36
CA MET A 340 -25.25 -6.87 -9.01
C MET A 340 -25.77 -8.10 -9.77
N ASN A 341 -27.03 -8.09 -10.20
CA ASN A 341 -27.62 -9.20 -10.93
C ASN A 341 -27.79 -8.88 -12.42
N MET A 342 -27.23 -9.75 -13.27
CA MET A 342 -27.54 -9.77 -14.70
C MET A 342 -28.79 -10.59 -14.97
N VAL A 343 -29.49 -10.26 -16.06
CA VAL A 343 -30.65 -11.02 -16.54
C VAL A 343 -30.21 -11.86 -17.74
N GLU A 344 -30.12 -13.16 -17.54
CA GLU A 344 -29.80 -14.15 -18.58
C GLU A 344 -30.99 -15.08 -18.74
N THR A 345 -31.56 -15.17 -19.95
CA THR A 345 -32.73 -16.03 -20.26
C THR A 345 -33.89 -15.90 -19.24
N GLY A 346 -34.10 -14.70 -18.70
CA GLY A 346 -35.16 -14.40 -17.73
C GLY A 346 -34.84 -14.74 -16.28
N LYS A 347 -33.66 -15.30 -15.99
CA LYS A 347 -33.18 -15.60 -14.63
C LYS A 347 -32.17 -14.55 -14.18
N LEU A 348 -32.16 -14.29 -12.87
CA LEU A 348 -31.15 -13.45 -12.23
C LEU A 348 -29.89 -14.26 -11.97
N VAL A 349 -28.77 -13.78 -12.49
CA VAL A 349 -27.45 -14.35 -12.25
C VAL A 349 -26.59 -13.30 -11.53
N PRO A 350 -26.10 -13.57 -10.31
CA PRO A 350 -25.24 -12.63 -9.59
C PRO A 350 -23.87 -12.52 -10.27
N LEU A 351 -23.42 -11.30 -10.50
CA LEU A 351 -22.15 -11.01 -11.17
C LEU A 351 -20.99 -11.15 -10.18
N THR A 352 -20.12 -12.13 -10.42
CA THR A 352 -18.88 -12.29 -9.66
C THR A 352 -17.70 -11.61 -10.36
N LYS A 353 -16.62 -11.36 -9.61
CA LYS A 353 -15.39 -10.77 -10.15
C LYS A 353 -14.82 -11.60 -11.31
N SER A 354 -14.82 -12.92 -11.21
CA SER A 354 -14.31 -13.82 -12.25
C SER A 354 -15.16 -13.78 -13.53
N MET A 355 -16.49 -13.75 -13.39
CA MET A 355 -17.39 -13.65 -14.54
C MET A 355 -17.23 -12.32 -15.28
N LEU A 356 -17.17 -11.21 -14.55
CA LEU A 356 -17.06 -9.88 -15.12
C LEU A 356 -15.75 -9.68 -15.92
N SER A 357 -14.64 -10.25 -15.47
CA SER A 357 -13.38 -10.24 -16.22
C SER A 357 -13.50 -10.90 -17.60
N GLY A 358 -14.28 -11.98 -17.72
CA GLY A 358 -14.56 -12.66 -19.01
C GLY A 358 -15.63 -11.97 -19.87
N MET A 359 -16.24 -10.89 -19.36
CA MET A 359 -17.28 -10.12 -20.03
C MET A 359 -16.80 -8.76 -20.54
N VAL A 360 -15.51 -8.41 -20.38
CA VAL A 360 -14.93 -7.20 -20.96
C VAL A 360 -15.13 -7.18 -22.48
N GLY A 361 -15.64 -6.07 -22.99
CA GLY A 361 -15.99 -5.89 -24.40
C GLY A 361 -17.41 -6.35 -24.77
N LYS A 362 -18.21 -6.87 -23.82
CA LYS A 362 -19.57 -7.33 -24.06
C LYS A 362 -20.60 -6.38 -23.44
N ALA A 363 -21.79 -6.35 -24.03
CA ALA A 363 -22.95 -5.67 -23.46
C ALA A 363 -23.77 -6.66 -22.64
N ILE A 364 -24.03 -6.33 -21.37
CA ILE A 364 -24.84 -7.15 -20.45
C ILE A 364 -26.09 -6.39 -20.03
N ARG A 365 -27.17 -7.12 -19.74
CA ARG A 365 -28.39 -6.55 -19.19
C ARG A 365 -28.43 -6.77 -17.69
N ILE A 366 -28.47 -5.70 -16.92
CA ILE A 366 -28.51 -5.74 -15.45
C ILE A 366 -29.78 -5.13 -14.90
N ARG A 367 -30.22 -5.58 -13.72
CA ARG A 367 -31.19 -4.82 -12.91
C ARG A 367 -30.43 -3.82 -12.03
N ARG A 368 -31.04 -2.64 -11.83
CA ARG A 368 -30.48 -1.56 -11.00
C ARG A 368 -31.52 -1.07 -10.00
N PRO A 369 -31.09 -0.49 -8.86
CA PRO A 369 -32.01 0.08 -7.87
C PRO A 369 -33.03 1.07 -8.47
N ILE A 370 -32.58 1.91 -9.41
CA ILE A 370 -33.44 2.91 -10.11
C ILE A 370 -34.57 2.29 -10.95
N LEU A 371 -34.47 1.00 -11.30
CA LEU A 371 -35.48 0.28 -12.09
C LEU A 371 -36.40 -0.59 -11.21
N CYS A 372 -36.19 -0.56 -9.88
CA CYS A 372 -36.93 -1.38 -8.93
C CYS A 372 -38.39 -0.91 -8.86
N GLN A 373 -39.31 -1.86 -8.77
CA GLN A 373 -40.76 -1.61 -8.71
C GLN A 373 -41.31 -1.78 -7.28
N ARG A 374 -40.43 -1.75 -6.28
CA ARG A 374 -40.84 -1.78 -4.88
C ARG A 374 -41.63 -0.50 -4.57
N GLY A 375 -42.67 -0.60 -3.76
CA GLY A 375 -43.34 0.57 -3.20
C GLY A 375 -42.46 1.29 -2.17
N HIS A 376 -42.83 2.54 -1.85
CA HIS A 376 -42.06 3.43 -0.97
C HIS A 376 -40.64 3.71 -1.49
N VAL A 377 -39.71 4.00 -0.60
CA VAL A 377 -38.31 4.29 -0.91
C VAL A 377 -37.46 3.01 -1.02
N ASP A 378 -38.02 1.84 -0.71
CA ASP A 378 -37.24 0.60 -0.60
C ASP A 378 -36.81 0.01 -1.95
N THR A 379 -35.86 -0.92 -1.91
CA THR A 379 -35.41 -1.69 -3.08
C THR A 379 -35.29 -3.16 -2.73
N CYS A 380 -35.33 -4.04 -3.73
CA CYS A 380 -35.27 -5.49 -3.52
C CYS A 380 -33.86 -6.04 -3.81
N ALA A 381 -33.52 -7.20 -3.24
CA ALA A 381 -32.25 -7.91 -3.44
C ALA A 381 -31.96 -8.20 -4.93
N GLY A 382 -33.01 -8.48 -5.70
CA GLY A 382 -32.92 -8.68 -7.15
C GLY A 382 -32.44 -7.47 -7.95
N CYS A 383 -32.71 -6.24 -7.48
CA CYS A 383 -32.33 -5.00 -8.18
C CYS A 383 -31.08 -4.31 -7.60
N SER A 384 -30.81 -4.50 -6.31
CA SER A 384 -29.68 -3.89 -5.61
C SER A 384 -28.51 -4.86 -5.51
N SER A 385 -28.56 -5.80 -4.57
CA SER A 385 -27.61 -6.91 -4.42
C SER A 385 -28.10 -7.84 -3.32
N VAL A 386 -27.93 -9.15 -3.51
CA VAL A 386 -28.21 -10.17 -2.47
C VAL A 386 -27.26 -10.01 -1.27
N ALA A 387 -26.01 -9.60 -1.50
CA ALA A 387 -25.07 -9.39 -0.41
C ALA A 387 -25.49 -8.20 0.47
N LYS A 388 -25.95 -7.10 -0.16
CA LYS A 388 -26.38 -5.89 0.54
C LYS A 388 -27.75 -6.06 1.23
N SER A 389 -28.58 -7.00 0.79
CA SER A 389 -29.86 -7.31 1.46
C SER A 389 -29.73 -8.11 2.76
N LYS A 390 -28.54 -8.65 3.07
CA LYS A 390 -28.31 -9.33 4.35
C LYS A 390 -28.46 -8.37 5.55
N GLU A 391 -28.08 -7.11 5.34
CA GLU A 391 -28.19 -6.03 6.31
C GLU A 391 -29.13 -4.95 5.76
N GLU A 392 -30.44 -5.12 5.93
CA GLU A 392 -31.47 -4.35 5.21
C GLU A 392 -31.29 -2.82 5.32
N ARG A 393 -30.76 -2.32 6.44
CA ARG A 393 -30.60 -0.88 6.74
C ARG A 393 -29.20 -0.32 6.49
N ALA A 394 -28.24 -1.14 6.03
CA ALA A 394 -26.85 -0.71 5.85
C ALA A 394 -26.65 0.24 4.66
N ILE A 395 -27.64 0.39 3.77
CA ILE A 395 -27.57 1.23 2.56
C ILE A 395 -27.18 2.69 2.86
N ALA A 396 -27.71 3.27 3.94
CA ALA A 396 -27.42 4.66 4.29
C ALA A 396 -25.93 4.86 4.61
N ALA A 397 -25.33 3.91 5.35
CA ALA A 397 -23.91 3.91 5.65
C ALA A 397 -23.08 3.68 4.37
N ASP A 398 -23.48 2.72 3.54
CA ASP A 398 -22.79 2.37 2.30
C ASP A 398 -22.70 3.54 1.32
N ILE A 399 -23.82 4.22 1.05
CA ILE A 399 -23.87 5.38 0.15
C ILE A 399 -23.10 6.57 0.75
N SER A 400 -23.15 6.76 2.07
CA SER A 400 -22.39 7.83 2.72
C SER A 400 -20.88 7.68 2.54
N GLY A 401 -20.38 6.46 2.38
CA GLY A 401 -18.98 6.18 2.05
C GLY A 401 -18.51 6.84 0.75
N ALA A 402 -19.39 7.00 -0.24
CA ALA A 402 -19.05 7.68 -1.49
C ALA A 402 -18.73 9.17 -1.26
N MET A 403 -19.48 9.85 -0.40
CA MET A 403 -19.23 11.27 -0.07
C MET A 403 -18.01 11.41 0.86
N SER A 404 -17.79 10.46 1.76
CA SER A 404 -16.54 10.37 2.53
C SER A 404 -15.31 10.28 1.63
N ASN A 405 -15.38 9.59 0.49
CA ASN A 405 -14.27 9.52 -0.47
C ASN A 405 -13.99 10.87 -1.15
N VAL A 406 -15.02 11.65 -1.47
CA VAL A 406 -14.85 13.02 -2.00
C VAL A 406 -14.13 13.90 -0.98
N MET A 407 -14.55 13.82 0.28
CA MET A 407 -13.90 14.51 1.39
C MET A 407 -12.44 14.08 1.57
N LEU A 408 -12.16 12.78 1.55
CA LEU A 408 -10.79 12.23 1.64
C LEU A 408 -9.88 12.75 0.52
N ASN A 409 -10.40 12.85 -0.71
CA ASN A 409 -9.66 13.41 -1.84
C ASN A 409 -9.31 14.90 -1.65
N ALA A 410 -10.22 15.68 -1.06
CA ALA A 410 -9.98 17.07 -0.74
C ALA A 410 -8.95 17.22 0.39
N MET A 411 -9.10 16.47 1.49
CA MET A 411 -8.14 16.46 2.61
C MET A 411 -6.74 16.03 2.17
N GLY A 412 -6.63 15.08 1.24
CA GLY A 412 -5.37 14.60 0.70
C GLY A 412 -4.58 15.65 -0.08
N ALA A 413 -5.23 16.72 -0.58
CA ALA A 413 -4.58 17.76 -1.36
C ALA A 413 -3.47 18.51 -0.60
N MET A 414 -3.59 18.59 0.74
CA MET A 414 -2.57 19.19 1.61
C MET A 414 -1.19 18.53 1.48
N HIS A 415 -1.14 17.24 1.14
CA HIS A 415 0.12 16.51 1.01
C HIS A 415 0.84 16.72 -0.33
N GLY A 416 0.34 17.64 -1.16
CA GLY A 416 0.76 17.84 -2.54
C GLY A 416 0.08 16.84 -3.48
N ARG A 417 -0.28 17.31 -4.68
CA ARG A 417 -0.79 16.46 -5.77
C ARG A 417 0.34 16.20 -6.76
N ASP A 418 0.44 14.95 -7.19
CA ASP A 418 1.34 14.61 -8.28
C ASP A 418 0.75 15.19 -9.58
N THR A 419 1.58 15.83 -10.39
CA THR A 419 1.12 16.43 -11.65
C THR A 419 1.38 15.42 -12.76
N VAL A 420 0.31 14.75 -13.20
CA VAL A 420 0.36 13.73 -14.24
C VAL A 420 -0.53 14.14 -15.41
N VAL A 421 -0.02 13.95 -16.62
CA VAL A 421 -0.81 14.09 -17.84
C VAL A 421 -1.46 12.74 -18.14
N ALA A 422 -2.78 12.74 -18.32
CA ALA A 422 -3.55 11.55 -18.68
C ALA A 422 -4.34 11.79 -19.97
N GLU A 423 -4.42 10.75 -20.81
CA GLU A 423 -5.25 10.77 -22.01
C GLU A 423 -6.72 10.66 -21.61
N PHE A 424 -7.54 11.66 -22.00
CA PHE A 424 -8.98 11.60 -21.79
C PHE A 424 -9.63 10.70 -22.84
N LYS A 425 -10.24 9.58 -22.41
CA LYS A 425 -10.96 8.64 -23.29
C LYS A 425 -12.47 8.81 -23.10
N PRO A 426 -13.19 9.57 -23.95
CA PRO A 426 -14.59 9.95 -23.70
C PRO A 426 -15.52 8.74 -23.47
N ARG A 427 -15.30 7.64 -24.20
CA ARG A 427 -16.10 6.41 -24.08
C ARG A 427 -15.99 5.72 -22.71
N PHE A 428 -14.95 5.99 -21.93
CA PHE A 428 -14.77 5.42 -20.59
C PHE A 428 -15.35 6.30 -19.49
N HIS A 429 -15.52 7.61 -19.74
CA HIS A 429 -15.93 8.58 -18.73
C HIS A 429 -17.39 9.02 -18.85
N ILE A 430 -18.08 8.68 -19.94
CA ILE A 430 -19.50 9.05 -20.20
C ILE A 430 -20.49 7.91 -19.86
N THR A 431 -20.01 6.77 -19.35
CA THR A 431 -20.86 5.63 -18.90
C THR A 431 -20.92 5.53 -17.38
#